data_AF-A0A956AZD2-F1
#
_entry.id   AF-A0A956AZD2-F1
#
_cell.length_a   1.000
_cell.length_b   1.000
_cell.length_c   1.000
_cell.angle_alpha   90.00
_cell.angle_beta   90.00
_cell.angle_gamma   90.00
#
_symmetry.space_group_name_H-M   'P 1'
#
loop_
_entity.id
_entity.type
_entity.pdbx_description
1 polymer ?
#
loop_
_entity_poly.entity_id
_entity_poly.type
_entity_poly.pdbx_seq_one_letter_code
_entity_poly.pdbx_strand_id
1 'polypeptide(L)'
;PDIDTDVQAAIDRLRDHLATGKPWIGIEDRADDVAAITTAYAAVRRAILAKQGQAAEAARERLKARKDYRKLDPHESNQVLRPISQAEDAHGEDAVHPDLDTLTDQFGPKLESAVEQANDLLDRLLEQKRPVIIDDGTKAGGDRKGDGPGTGGPAPPPPVRFAKVRIGLRHQTVESLDDLDTLLADLRERVKAELGPNTRVRLV
;
A
#
# COMPACT_ATOMS: atom_id res chain seq x y z
N PRO A 1 -17.63 3.68 16.28
CA PRO A 1 -17.32 4.53 17.46
C PRO A 1 -18.59 4.71 18.26
N ASP A 2 -18.58 4.38 19.56
CA ASP A 2 -19.73 4.70 20.41
C ASP A 2 -19.89 6.23 20.44
N ILE A 3 -21.09 6.71 20.13
CA ILE A 3 -21.41 8.14 20.21
C ILE A 3 -21.64 8.46 21.68
N ASP A 4 -21.01 9.53 22.17
CA ASP A 4 -21.23 10.02 23.52
C ASP A 4 -22.74 10.25 23.77
N THR A 5 -23.23 9.81 24.93
CA THR A 5 -24.65 9.91 25.29
C THR A 5 -25.14 11.36 25.25
N ASP A 6 -24.28 12.32 25.60
CA ASP A 6 -24.61 13.74 25.55
C ASP A 6 -24.77 14.26 24.12
N VAL A 7 -23.94 13.75 23.18
CA VAL A 7 -24.04 14.06 21.75
C VAL A 7 -25.30 13.43 21.16
N GLN A 8 -25.64 12.20 21.57
CA GLN A 8 -26.87 11.55 21.14
C GLN A 8 -28.11 12.34 21.60
N ALA A 9 -28.13 12.81 22.85
CA ALA A 9 -29.21 13.64 23.35
C ALA A 9 -29.33 14.99 22.59
N ALA A 10 -28.21 15.59 22.19
CA ALA A 10 -28.20 16.80 21.35
C ALA A 10 -28.76 16.53 19.94
N ILE A 11 -28.40 15.39 19.33
CA ILE A 11 -28.94 14.95 18.04
C ILE A 11 -30.47 14.81 18.12
N ASP A 12 -30.97 14.17 19.16
CA ASP A 12 -32.40 13.91 19.32
C ASP A 12 -33.19 15.20 19.52
N ARG A 13 -32.71 16.12 20.38
CA ARG A 13 -33.31 17.46 20.54
C ARG A 13 -33.34 18.25 19.23
N LEU A 14 -32.26 18.20 18.45
CA LEU A 14 -32.20 18.90 17.17
C LEU A 14 -33.15 18.27 16.14
N ARG A 15 -33.25 16.94 16.09
CA ARG A 15 -34.22 16.23 15.23
C ARG A 15 -35.67 16.57 15.60
N ASP A 16 -36.00 16.57 16.88
CA ASP A 16 -37.33 16.90 17.37
C ASP A 16 -37.71 18.34 16.99
N HIS A 17 -36.77 19.28 17.14
CA HIS A 17 -36.97 20.68 16.75
C HIS A 17 -37.20 20.83 15.23
N LEU A 18 -36.37 20.18 14.42
CA LEU A 18 -36.48 20.22 12.96
C LEU A 18 -37.75 19.55 12.44
N ALA A 19 -38.33 18.61 13.19
CA ALA A 19 -39.60 17.96 12.86
C ALA A 19 -40.84 18.81 13.19
N THR A 20 -40.68 19.96 13.87
CA THR A 20 -41.81 20.86 14.16
C THR A 20 -42.35 21.51 12.88
N GLY A 21 -43.58 22.03 12.93
CA GLY A 21 -44.17 22.74 11.78
C GLY A 21 -43.54 24.10 11.45
N LYS A 22 -42.68 24.63 12.33
CA LYS A 22 -41.99 25.92 12.16
C LYS A 22 -40.56 25.86 12.74
N PRO A 23 -39.66 25.05 12.15
CA PRO A 23 -38.33 24.76 12.70
C PRO A 23 -37.35 25.94 12.64
N TRP A 24 -37.73 27.08 12.05
CA TRP A 24 -36.94 28.31 12.03
C TRP A 24 -37.18 29.21 13.24
N ILE A 25 -38.18 28.91 14.09
CA ILE A 25 -38.49 29.69 15.28
C ILE A 25 -37.72 29.10 16.47
N GLY A 26 -36.87 29.89 17.14
CA GLY A 26 -36.11 29.43 18.31
C GLY A 26 -34.93 28.52 17.95
N ILE A 27 -34.44 28.60 16.71
CA ILE A 27 -33.28 27.81 16.25
C ILE A 27 -31.99 28.27 16.94
N GLU A 28 -31.94 29.53 17.38
CA GLU A 28 -30.86 30.10 18.18
C GLU A 28 -30.64 29.34 19.50
N ASP A 29 -31.71 28.83 20.11
CA ASP A 29 -31.64 28.04 21.34
C ASP A 29 -31.00 26.66 21.12
N ARG A 30 -30.79 26.26 19.87
CA ARG A 30 -30.14 25.00 19.48
C ARG A 30 -28.66 25.18 19.14
N ALA A 31 -28.10 26.38 19.27
CA ALA A 31 -26.70 26.65 18.91
C ALA A 31 -25.71 25.74 19.66
N ASP A 32 -25.96 25.49 20.95
CA ASP A 32 -25.11 24.60 21.77
C ASP A 32 -25.23 23.14 21.33
N ASP A 33 -26.42 22.68 20.95
CA ASP A 33 -26.64 21.32 20.42
C ASP A 33 -25.86 21.13 19.11
N VAL A 34 -25.90 22.12 18.20
CA VAL A 34 -25.14 22.10 16.94
C VAL A 34 -23.63 22.10 17.22
N ALA A 35 -23.16 22.96 18.12
CA ALA A 35 -21.75 23.05 18.47
C ALA A 35 -21.21 21.73 19.06
N ALA A 36 -21.99 21.06 19.90
CA ALA A 36 -21.66 19.76 20.46
C ALA A 36 -21.51 18.69 19.36
N ILE A 37 -22.47 18.63 18.42
CA ILE A 37 -22.45 17.67 17.31
C ILE A 37 -21.26 17.94 16.39
N THR A 38 -20.99 19.20 16.02
CA THR A 38 -19.85 19.55 15.16
C THR A 38 -18.51 19.22 15.82
N THR A 39 -18.38 19.48 17.12
CA THR A 39 -17.17 19.13 17.89
C THR A 39 -16.95 17.62 17.91
N ALA A 40 -18.00 16.85 18.17
CA ALA A 40 -17.93 15.39 18.16
C ALA A 40 -17.56 14.84 16.78
N TYR A 41 -18.17 15.38 15.71
CA TYR A 41 -17.85 15.03 14.33
C TYR A 41 -16.37 15.27 14.01
N ALA A 42 -15.85 16.47 14.30
CA ALA A 42 -14.45 16.81 14.05
C ALA A 42 -13.49 15.92 14.83
N ALA A 43 -13.82 15.57 16.08
CA ALA A 43 -13.03 14.65 16.89
C ALA A 43 -12.96 13.24 16.28
N VAL A 44 -14.09 12.70 15.81
CA VAL A 44 -14.13 11.39 15.13
C VAL A 44 -13.33 11.45 13.83
N ARG A 45 -13.52 12.50 13.03
CA ARG A 45 -12.80 12.67 11.76
C ARG A 45 -11.29 12.75 11.96
N ARG A 46 -10.83 13.52 12.95
CA ARG A 46 -9.42 13.62 13.35
C ARG A 46 -8.86 12.25 13.75
N ALA A 47 -9.61 11.46 14.51
CA ALA A 47 -9.17 10.12 14.90
C ALA A 47 -9.02 9.17 13.71
N ILE A 48 -9.91 9.27 12.71
CA ILE A 48 -9.81 8.51 11.46
C ILE A 48 -8.54 8.93 10.69
N LEU A 49 -8.35 10.23 10.45
CA LEU A 49 -7.17 10.74 9.74
C LEU A 49 -5.86 10.35 10.45
N ALA A 50 -5.82 10.40 11.78
CA ALA A 50 -4.66 9.99 12.56
C ALA A 50 -4.31 8.51 12.36
N LYS A 51 -5.31 7.62 12.36
CA LYS A 51 -5.11 6.19 12.07
C LYS A 51 -4.62 5.96 10.64
N GLN A 52 -5.15 6.72 9.68
CA GLN A 52 -4.73 6.66 8.29
C GLN A 52 -3.26 7.07 8.13
N GLY A 53 -2.85 8.19 8.75
CA GLY A 53 -1.45 8.62 8.75
C GLY A 53 -0.52 7.61 9.41
N GLN A 54 -0.92 6.99 10.53
CA GLN A 54 -0.15 5.91 11.15
C GLN A 54 0.01 4.70 10.23
N ALA A 55 -1.04 4.30 9.51
CA ALA A 55 -1.02 3.17 8.59
C ALA A 55 -0.11 3.45 7.37
N ALA A 56 -0.19 4.66 6.81
CA ALA A 56 0.68 5.08 5.71
C ALA A 56 2.15 5.19 6.15
N GLU A 57 2.43 5.74 7.33
CA GLU A 57 3.79 5.76 7.88
C GLU A 57 4.34 4.35 8.10
N ALA A 58 3.54 3.46 8.68
CA ALA A 58 3.92 2.05 8.84
C ALA A 58 4.22 1.38 7.48
N ALA A 59 3.48 1.74 6.42
CA ALA A 59 3.75 1.26 5.07
C ALA A 59 5.06 1.81 4.50
N ARG A 60 5.36 3.10 4.71
CA ARG A 60 6.65 3.73 4.33
C ARG A 60 7.81 3.02 5.02
N GLU A 61 7.72 2.79 6.33
CA GLU A 61 8.78 2.13 7.09
C GLU A 61 9.03 0.69 6.65
N ARG A 62 7.97 -0.08 6.35
CA ARG A 62 8.10 -1.42 5.77
C ARG A 62 8.86 -1.40 4.43
N LEU A 63 8.60 -0.40 3.59
CA LEU A 63 9.27 -0.26 2.30
C LEU A 63 10.75 0.12 2.47
N LYS A 64 11.05 1.09 3.36
CA LYS A 64 12.41 1.50 3.70
C LYS A 64 13.24 0.37 4.32
N ALA A 65 12.61 -0.52 5.08
CA ALA A 65 13.27 -1.67 5.69
C ALA A 65 13.74 -2.74 4.68
N ARG A 66 13.27 -2.70 3.42
CA ARG A 66 13.72 -3.66 2.39
C ARG A 66 15.20 -3.45 2.08
N LYS A 67 15.95 -4.56 2.02
CA LYS A 67 17.40 -4.56 1.69
C LYS A 67 17.72 -3.85 0.37
N ASP A 68 16.84 -3.95 -0.61
CA ASP A 68 17.06 -3.38 -1.95
C ASP A 68 16.74 -1.88 -2.00
N TYR A 69 15.97 -1.33 -1.05
CA TYR A 69 15.69 0.10 -0.94
C TYR A 69 16.95 0.91 -0.67
N ARG A 70 17.92 0.34 0.07
CA ARG A 70 19.21 0.98 0.38
C ARG A 70 20.09 1.26 -0.84
N LYS A 71 19.75 0.71 -2.01
CA LYS A 71 20.46 0.92 -3.28
C LYS A 71 19.98 2.16 -4.03
N LEU A 72 18.88 2.76 -3.58
CA LEU A 72 18.31 3.96 -4.18
C LEU A 72 19.07 5.21 -3.71
N ASP A 73 19.17 6.19 -4.60
CA ASP A 73 19.58 7.53 -4.21
C ASP A 73 18.40 8.33 -3.60
N PRO A 74 18.65 9.51 -2.99
CA PRO A 74 17.60 10.30 -2.35
C PRO A 74 16.44 10.70 -3.28
N HIS A 75 16.69 10.91 -4.57
CA HIS A 75 15.65 11.26 -5.52
C HIS A 75 14.75 10.06 -5.81
N GLU A 76 15.36 8.89 -6.06
CA GLU A 76 14.66 7.63 -6.28
C GLU A 76 13.88 7.16 -5.05
N SER A 77 14.46 7.32 -3.85
CA SER A 77 13.79 7.05 -2.58
C SER A 77 12.51 7.88 -2.44
N ASN A 78 12.57 9.17 -2.77
CA ASN A 78 11.39 10.05 -2.75
C ASN A 78 10.37 9.67 -3.83
N GLN A 79 10.82 9.31 -5.04
CA GLN A 79 9.92 8.85 -6.10
C GLN A 79 9.13 7.60 -5.67
N VAL A 80 9.80 6.65 -5.01
CA VAL A 80 9.19 5.39 -4.53
C VAL A 80 8.21 5.62 -3.38
N LEU A 81 8.45 6.60 -2.51
CA LEU A 81 7.56 6.92 -1.39
C LEU A 81 6.39 7.84 -1.78
N ARG A 82 6.45 8.49 -2.95
CA ARG A 82 5.44 9.44 -3.40
C ARG A 82 4.03 8.86 -3.47
N PRO A 83 3.78 7.66 -4.03
CA PRO A 83 2.44 7.09 -4.11
C PRO A 83 1.77 6.93 -2.74
N ILE A 84 2.52 6.48 -1.73
CA ILE A 84 2.01 6.31 -0.36
C ILE A 84 1.66 7.67 0.25
N SER A 85 2.48 8.68 0.01
CA SER A 85 2.23 10.05 0.50
C SER A 85 1.03 10.70 -0.19
N GLN A 86 0.73 10.31 -1.44
CA GLN A 86 -0.44 10.78 -2.18
C GLN A 86 -1.73 10.07 -1.77
N ALA A 87 -1.66 8.92 -1.10
CA ALA A 87 -2.83 8.21 -0.60
C ALA A 87 -3.40 8.83 0.70
N GLU A 88 -2.60 9.59 1.43
CA GLU A 88 -3.03 10.42 2.56
C GLU A 88 -3.78 11.66 1.99
N ASP A 89 -5.05 11.49 1.58
CA ASP A 89 -5.89 12.59 1.06
C ASP A 89 -5.90 13.81 2.02
N ALA A 90 -5.73 15.02 1.49
CA ALA A 90 -5.62 16.27 2.25
C ALA A 90 -6.98 16.89 2.61
N HIS A 91 -7.84 16.16 3.33
CA HIS A 91 -9.12 16.73 3.81
C HIS A 91 -9.01 17.17 5.28
N GLY A 92 -9.31 18.44 5.56
CA GLY A 92 -9.31 19.03 6.91
C GLY A 92 -10.34 18.41 7.86
N GLU A 93 -10.10 18.45 9.17
CA GLU A 93 -10.98 17.83 10.18
C GLU A 93 -12.39 18.44 10.28
N ASP A 94 -12.57 19.63 9.74
CA ASP A 94 -13.83 20.37 9.62
C ASP A 94 -14.58 20.10 8.31
N ALA A 95 -13.98 19.35 7.38
CA ALA A 95 -14.60 19.04 6.10
C ALA A 95 -15.77 18.06 6.26
N VAL A 96 -16.95 18.47 5.80
CA VAL A 96 -18.15 17.61 5.78
C VAL A 96 -18.16 16.59 4.63
N HIS A 97 -17.26 16.74 3.66
CA HIS A 97 -17.04 15.80 2.56
C HIS A 97 -15.55 15.46 2.39
N PRO A 98 -15.19 14.19 2.09
CA PRO A 98 -16.05 13.00 2.14
C PRO A 98 -16.59 12.74 3.56
N ASP A 99 -17.73 12.04 3.65
CA ASP A 99 -18.33 11.64 4.95
C ASP A 99 -17.45 10.61 5.69
N LEU A 100 -17.78 10.31 6.95
CA LEU A 100 -16.95 9.47 7.82
C LEU A 100 -16.86 8.01 7.34
N ASP A 101 -17.94 7.48 6.78
CA ASP A 101 -18.00 6.10 6.28
C ASP A 101 -17.17 5.98 5.01
N THR A 102 -17.40 6.88 4.05
CA THR A 102 -16.62 6.99 2.81
C THR A 102 -15.14 7.19 3.12
N LEU A 103 -14.80 8.08 4.06
CA LEU A 103 -13.43 8.35 4.47
C LEU A 103 -12.75 7.09 5.04
N THR A 104 -13.49 6.27 5.80
CA THR A 104 -12.99 5.02 6.38
C THR A 104 -12.81 3.94 5.31
N ASP A 105 -13.81 3.74 4.45
CA ASP A 105 -13.86 2.65 3.49
C ASP A 105 -12.87 2.85 2.33
N GLN A 106 -12.67 4.09 1.88
CA GLN A 106 -11.84 4.36 0.70
C GLN A 106 -10.33 4.21 0.99
N PHE A 107 -9.90 4.44 2.23
CA PHE A 107 -8.47 4.56 2.53
C PHE A 107 -7.72 3.24 2.42
N GLY A 108 -8.30 2.13 2.92
CA GLY A 108 -7.66 0.81 2.87
C GLY A 108 -7.27 0.39 1.45
N PRO A 109 -8.23 0.33 0.50
CA PRO A 109 -7.95 0.02 -0.90
C PRO A 109 -6.99 1.01 -1.57
N LYS A 110 -7.11 2.32 -1.29
CA LYS A 110 -6.18 3.34 -1.80
C LYS A 110 -4.74 3.10 -1.33
N LEU A 111 -4.55 2.85 -0.03
CA LEU A 111 -3.24 2.57 0.55
C LEU A 111 -2.65 1.28 -0.03
N GLU A 112 -3.45 0.23 -0.17
CA GLU A 112 -3.00 -1.03 -0.78
C GLU A 112 -2.49 -0.80 -2.21
N SER A 113 -3.26 -0.11 -3.04
CA SER A 113 -2.85 0.23 -4.41
C SER A 113 -1.60 1.09 -4.44
N ALA A 114 -1.50 2.09 -3.54
CA ALA A 114 -0.32 2.94 -3.43
C ALA A 114 0.94 2.16 -3.03
N VAL A 115 0.80 1.19 -2.13
CA VAL A 115 1.90 0.29 -1.74
C VAL A 115 2.31 -0.60 -2.92
N GLU A 116 1.37 -1.14 -3.68
CA GLU A 116 1.67 -1.91 -4.89
C GLU A 116 2.46 -1.06 -5.90
N GLN A 117 1.96 0.14 -6.22
CA GLN A 117 2.62 1.09 -7.11
C GLN A 117 4.03 1.46 -6.64
N ALA A 118 4.21 1.72 -5.35
CA ALA A 118 5.52 2.03 -4.76
C ALA A 118 6.51 0.87 -4.92
N ASN A 119 6.06 -0.36 -4.70
CA ASN A 119 6.91 -1.53 -4.89
C ASN A 119 7.24 -1.78 -6.37
N ASP A 120 6.29 -1.57 -7.28
CA ASP A 120 6.53 -1.70 -8.72
C ASP A 120 7.52 -0.65 -9.23
N LEU A 121 7.46 0.58 -8.70
CA LEU A 121 8.45 1.62 -8.98
C LEU A 121 9.84 1.23 -8.47
N LEU A 122 9.92 0.71 -7.24
CA LEU A 122 11.18 0.22 -6.67
C LEU A 122 11.79 -0.87 -7.56
N ASP A 123 11.00 -1.88 -7.95
CA ASP A 123 11.48 -2.99 -8.77
C ASP A 123 11.96 -2.49 -10.15
N ARG A 124 11.26 -1.53 -10.77
CA ARG A 124 11.65 -0.90 -12.05
C ARG A 124 12.95 -0.12 -11.95
N LEU A 125 13.13 0.69 -10.92
CA LEU A 125 14.36 1.48 -10.72
C LEU A 125 15.57 0.56 -10.48
N LEU A 126 15.36 -0.52 -9.74
CA LEU A 126 16.39 -1.54 -9.53
C LEU A 126 16.75 -2.25 -10.83
N GLU A 127 15.79 -2.53 -11.71
CA GLU A 127 16.04 -3.13 -13.02
C GLU A 127 16.83 -2.22 -13.94
N GLN A 128 16.51 -0.91 -13.98
CA GLN A 128 17.24 0.08 -14.79
C GLN A 128 18.71 0.23 -14.38
N LYS A 129 19.03 0.05 -13.09
CA LYS A 129 20.42 0.06 -12.60
C LYS A 129 21.18 -1.22 -12.93
N ARG A 130 20.54 -2.24 -13.49
CA ARG A 130 21.26 -3.46 -13.91
C ARG A 130 21.96 -3.18 -15.23
N PRO A 131 23.27 -3.44 -15.33
CA PRO A 131 23.95 -3.32 -16.61
C PRO A 131 23.32 -4.29 -17.62
N VAL A 132 22.92 -3.75 -18.77
CA VAL A 132 22.49 -4.57 -19.91
C VAL A 132 23.71 -5.33 -20.40
N ILE A 133 23.71 -6.65 -20.21
CA ILE A 133 24.71 -7.52 -20.81
C ILE A 133 24.30 -7.66 -22.28
N ILE A 134 24.89 -6.83 -23.15
CA ILE A 134 24.83 -7.03 -24.59
C ILE A 134 25.73 -8.23 -24.86
N ASP A 135 25.12 -9.38 -25.11
CA ASP A 135 25.81 -10.57 -25.59
C ASP A 135 26.15 -10.30 -27.07
N ASP A 136 27.27 -9.63 -27.31
CA ASP A 136 27.76 -9.28 -28.64
C ASP A 136 28.29 -10.55 -29.33
N GLY A 137 27.35 -11.39 -29.77
CA GLY A 137 27.60 -12.57 -30.57
C GLY A 137 28.02 -12.24 -32.01
N THR A 138 29.02 -11.39 -32.20
CA THR A 138 29.64 -11.19 -33.52
C THR A 138 30.84 -12.13 -33.64
N LYS A 139 30.60 -13.32 -34.22
CA LYS A 139 31.68 -14.22 -34.66
C LYS A 139 32.45 -13.56 -35.81
N ALA A 140 33.61 -12.98 -35.50
CA ALA A 140 34.67 -12.76 -36.48
C ALA A 140 35.78 -13.79 -36.21
N GLY A 141 36.09 -14.61 -37.22
CA GLY A 141 37.25 -15.49 -37.19
C GLY A 141 38.56 -14.71 -37.15
N GLY A 142 39.60 -15.37 -36.65
CA GLY A 142 40.95 -14.82 -36.66
C GLY A 142 41.84 -15.48 -35.62
N ASP A 143 42.54 -16.53 -36.03
CA ASP A 143 43.63 -17.14 -35.30
C ASP A 143 44.62 -16.10 -34.78
N ARG A 144 44.94 -16.16 -33.47
CA ARG A 144 46.29 -15.85 -32.98
C ARG A 144 46.51 -16.36 -31.56
N LYS A 145 47.51 -17.23 -31.48
CA LYS A 145 48.19 -17.75 -30.29
C LYS A 145 48.74 -16.59 -29.44
N GLY A 146 48.39 -16.57 -28.15
CA GLY A 146 48.92 -15.62 -27.18
C GLY A 146 48.71 -16.18 -25.77
N ASP A 147 49.78 -16.76 -25.22
CA ASP A 147 49.85 -17.19 -23.82
C ASP A 147 49.84 -15.96 -22.90
N GLY A 148 48.90 -15.93 -21.95
CA GLY A 148 48.83 -14.98 -20.85
C GLY A 148 48.02 -15.57 -19.70
N PRO A 149 48.46 -15.44 -18.43
CA PRO A 149 47.84 -16.14 -17.30
C PRO A 149 46.49 -15.50 -16.96
N GLY A 150 45.41 -16.25 -17.21
CA GLY A 150 44.05 -15.84 -16.90
C GLY A 150 43.81 -15.78 -15.39
N THR A 151 43.55 -14.58 -14.88
CA THR A 151 42.98 -14.34 -13.57
C THR A 151 41.56 -14.93 -13.52
N GLY A 152 41.43 -16.14 -12.97
CA GLY A 152 40.16 -16.78 -12.67
C GLY A 152 39.46 -16.12 -11.48
N GLY A 153 38.82 -14.97 -11.71
CA GLY A 153 37.80 -14.46 -10.79
C GLY A 153 36.52 -15.31 -10.92
N PRO A 154 35.81 -15.62 -9.82
CA PRO A 154 34.59 -16.43 -9.90
C PRO A 154 33.56 -15.74 -10.81
N ALA A 155 32.99 -16.51 -11.73
CA ALA A 155 31.97 -16.06 -12.66
C ALA A 155 30.84 -15.33 -11.89
N PRO A 156 30.37 -14.16 -12.37
CA PRO A 156 29.28 -13.45 -11.72
C PRO A 156 28.05 -14.37 -11.66
N PRO A 157 27.35 -14.43 -10.51
CA PRO A 157 26.17 -15.26 -10.37
C PRO A 157 25.13 -14.87 -11.42
N PRO A 158 24.48 -15.85 -12.07
CA PRO A 158 23.57 -15.58 -13.17
C PRO A 158 22.39 -14.68 -12.76
N PRO A 159 21.83 -13.90 -13.70
CA PRO A 159 20.94 -12.80 -13.40
C PRO A 159 19.63 -13.28 -12.77
N VAL A 160 19.32 -12.76 -11.58
CA VAL A 160 18.07 -13.08 -10.90
C VAL A 160 16.88 -12.41 -11.60
N ARG A 161 15.89 -13.18 -12.09
CA ARG A 161 14.63 -12.72 -12.70
C ARG A 161 13.54 -12.67 -11.63
N PHE A 162 12.61 -11.72 -11.68
CA PHE A 162 11.47 -11.71 -10.75
C PHE A 162 10.21 -12.15 -11.49
N ALA A 163 9.56 -13.23 -11.02
CA ALA A 163 8.28 -13.69 -11.55
C ALA A 163 7.17 -13.31 -10.55
N LYS A 164 6.12 -12.65 -11.04
CA LYS A 164 4.92 -12.31 -10.25
C LYS A 164 3.97 -13.50 -10.28
N VAL A 165 3.65 -14.06 -9.11
CA VAL A 165 2.66 -15.14 -8.97
C VAL A 165 1.47 -14.59 -8.20
N ARG A 166 0.34 -14.43 -8.89
CA ARG A 166 -0.93 -14.06 -8.25
C ARG A 166 -1.46 -15.25 -7.47
N ILE A 167 -1.50 -15.12 -6.15
CA ILE A 167 -1.88 -16.22 -5.26
C ILE A 167 -3.38 -16.28 -4.99
N GLY A 168 -4.14 -15.21 -5.31
CA GLY A 168 -5.60 -15.27 -5.35
C GLY A 168 -6.25 -15.67 -4.02
N LEU A 169 -5.59 -15.41 -2.89
CA LEU A 169 -6.05 -15.81 -1.55
C LEU A 169 -7.17 -14.92 -1.00
N ARG A 170 -7.57 -13.88 -1.75
CA ARG A 170 -8.70 -13.04 -1.35
C ARG A 170 -9.97 -13.90 -1.36
N HIS A 171 -10.65 -13.93 -0.21
CA HIS A 171 -11.94 -14.60 0.01
C HIS A 171 -11.89 -16.13 0.09
N GLN A 172 -10.71 -16.73 0.34
CA GLN A 172 -10.65 -18.15 0.68
C GLN A 172 -10.75 -18.35 2.19
N THR A 173 -11.73 -19.14 2.61
CA THR A 173 -11.89 -19.61 4.00
C THR A 173 -11.38 -21.03 4.08
N VAL A 174 -10.49 -21.29 5.03
CA VAL A 174 -9.92 -22.62 5.29
C VAL A 174 -10.61 -23.15 6.55
N GLU A 175 -11.35 -24.25 6.41
CA GLU A 175 -12.17 -24.80 7.50
C GLU A 175 -11.53 -26.04 8.15
N SER A 176 -10.49 -26.63 7.52
CA SER A 176 -9.76 -27.79 8.03
C SER A 176 -8.26 -27.75 7.71
N LEU A 177 -7.49 -28.60 8.40
CA LEU A 177 -6.05 -28.76 8.12
C LEU A 177 -5.80 -29.40 6.74
N ASP A 178 -6.65 -30.32 6.30
CA ASP A 178 -6.57 -30.92 4.96
C ASP A 178 -6.79 -29.87 3.85
N ASP A 179 -7.70 -28.91 4.07
CA ASP A 179 -7.92 -27.80 3.14
C ASP A 179 -6.69 -26.88 3.06
N LEU A 180 -6.02 -26.63 4.21
CA LEU A 180 -4.78 -25.87 4.26
C LEU A 180 -3.66 -26.56 3.48
N ASP A 181 -3.49 -27.87 3.68
CA ASP A 181 -2.44 -28.64 3.02
C ASP A 181 -2.67 -28.72 1.51
N THR A 182 -3.94 -28.83 1.09
CA THR A 182 -4.33 -28.79 -0.33
C THR A 182 -3.99 -27.44 -0.96
N LEU A 183 -4.33 -26.34 -0.27
CA LEU A 183 -4.05 -24.99 -0.73
C LEU A 183 -2.54 -24.73 -0.82
N LEU A 184 -1.77 -25.20 0.17
CA LEU A 184 -0.31 -25.10 0.18
C LEU A 184 0.34 -25.96 -0.92
N ALA A 185 -0.22 -27.13 -1.24
CA ALA A 185 0.25 -27.97 -2.34
C ALA A 185 0.07 -27.27 -3.70
N ASP A 186 -1.11 -26.71 -3.96
CA ASP A 186 -1.42 -25.93 -5.16
C ASP A 186 -0.51 -24.70 -5.30
N LEU A 187 -0.34 -23.96 -4.20
CA LEU A 187 0.54 -22.78 -4.16
C LEU A 187 1.99 -23.17 -4.46
N ARG A 188 2.45 -24.30 -3.91
CA ARG A 188 3.79 -24.84 -4.14
C ARG A 188 4.00 -25.24 -5.59
N GLU A 189 2.99 -25.83 -6.24
CA GLU A 189 3.07 -26.21 -7.65
C GLU A 189 3.16 -24.99 -8.56
N ARG A 190 2.31 -23.98 -8.32
CA ARG A 190 2.34 -22.71 -9.06
C ARG A 190 3.65 -21.97 -8.89
N VAL A 191 4.17 -21.92 -7.67
CA VAL A 191 5.48 -21.32 -7.39
C VAL A 191 6.58 -22.09 -8.10
N LYS A 192 6.58 -23.43 -8.07
CA LYS A 192 7.57 -24.26 -8.77
C LYS A 192 7.56 -24.06 -10.29
N ALA A 193 6.39 -23.92 -10.90
CA ALA A 193 6.26 -23.68 -12.34
C ALA A 193 6.97 -22.39 -12.77
N GLU A 194 6.99 -21.39 -11.88
CA GLU A 194 7.58 -20.07 -12.13
C GLU A 194 9.01 -19.94 -11.59
N LEU A 195 9.48 -20.91 -10.79
CA LEU A 195 10.81 -20.93 -10.19
C LEU A 195 11.85 -21.56 -11.14
N GLY A 196 12.31 -20.79 -12.12
CA GLY A 196 13.45 -21.15 -12.98
C GLY A 196 14.83 -20.95 -12.31
N PRO A 197 15.93 -21.40 -12.94
CA PRO A 197 17.28 -21.13 -12.45
C PRO A 197 17.53 -19.61 -12.44
N ASN A 198 17.72 -19.08 -11.23
CA ASN A 198 17.79 -17.65 -10.91
C ASN A 198 16.46 -16.89 -10.98
N THR A 199 15.30 -17.51 -10.79
CA THR A 199 14.06 -16.76 -10.64
C THR A 199 13.71 -16.58 -9.16
N ARG A 200 13.46 -15.33 -8.72
CA ARG A 200 12.83 -14.99 -7.45
C ARG A 200 11.34 -14.78 -7.69
N VAL A 201 10.52 -15.61 -7.09
CA VAL A 201 9.07 -15.48 -7.18
C VAL A 201 8.58 -14.52 -6.11
N ARG A 202 7.76 -13.53 -6.50
CA ARG A 202 6.99 -12.69 -5.57
C ARG A 202 5.55 -13.14 -5.61
N LEU A 203 5.04 -13.57 -4.46
CA LEU A 203 3.64 -13.89 -4.25
C LEU A 203 2.87 -12.59 -4.02
N VAL A 204 1.83 -12.35 -4.81
CA VAL A 204 0.99 -11.13 -4.79
C VAL A 204 -0.49 -11.49 -4.65
#